data_AF-A0A7W1E9D9-F1
#
_entry.id   AF-A0A7W1E9D9-F1
#
_cell.length_a   1.000
_cell.length_b   1.000
_cell.length_c   1.000
_cell.angle_alpha   90.00
_cell.angle_beta   90.00
_cell.angle_gamma   90.00
#
_symmetry.space_group_name_H-M   'P 1'
#
loop_
_entity.id
_entity.type
_entity.pdbx_description
1 polymer ?
#
loop_
_entity_poly.entity_id
_entity_poly.type
_entity_poly.pdbx_seq_one_letter_code
_entity_poly.pdbx_strand_id
1 'polypeptide(L)'
;MSLGIALALVLHVSASAQSGTGDVKGLLRRQTQEMLDAITSGSRDVWDRYLDPSVSYVTEDGVLKTRKEMLDNIRPLPKGISGDIRIVDFRETAQ
;
A
#
# COMPACT_ATOMS: atom_id res chain seq x y z
N MET A 1 16.41 66.59 -18.32
CA MET A 1 16.93 65.75 -17.22
C MET A 1 15.73 65.29 -16.41
N SER A 2 15.37 64.03 -16.21
CA SER A 2 15.73 62.73 -16.78
C SER A 2 14.52 61.83 -16.47
N LEU A 3 14.04 61.08 -17.46
CA LEU A 3 12.92 60.15 -17.33
C LEU A 3 13.44 58.84 -16.72
N GLY A 4 12.98 58.48 -15.52
CA GLY A 4 13.36 57.23 -14.85
C GLY A 4 12.16 56.30 -14.76
N ILE A 5 12.02 55.36 -15.71
CA ILE A 5 11.10 54.23 -15.57
C ILE A 5 11.94 53.03 -15.15
N ALA A 6 11.73 52.60 -13.91
CA ALA A 6 12.41 51.46 -13.31
C ALA A 6 11.94 50.15 -13.97
N LEU A 7 12.90 49.39 -14.49
CA LEU A 7 12.71 48.05 -15.02
C LEU A 7 12.51 47.08 -13.85
N ALA A 8 11.27 46.65 -13.62
CA ALA A 8 10.96 45.63 -12.62
C ALA A 8 11.38 44.24 -13.14
N LEU A 9 12.47 43.71 -12.57
CA LEU A 9 12.96 42.37 -12.81
C LEU A 9 12.05 41.36 -12.08
N VAL A 10 11.16 40.68 -12.81
CA VAL A 10 10.32 39.61 -12.26
C VAL A 10 11.18 38.35 -12.08
N LEU A 11 11.64 38.10 -10.85
CA LEU A 11 12.22 36.83 -10.44
C LEU A 11 11.13 35.74 -10.49
N HIS A 12 11.11 34.95 -11.55
CA HIS A 12 10.35 33.70 -11.57
C HIS A 12 11.06 32.69 -10.66
N VAL A 13 10.57 32.54 -9.43
CA VAL A 13 10.82 31.34 -8.64
C VAL A 13 10.13 30.19 -9.34
N SER A 14 10.91 29.39 -10.08
CA SER A 14 10.50 28.05 -10.47
C SER A 14 10.44 27.21 -9.19
N ALA A 15 9.28 27.16 -8.55
CA ALA A 15 9.00 26.13 -7.56
C ALA A 15 9.03 24.78 -8.31
N SER A 16 10.14 24.05 -8.20
CA SER A 16 10.16 22.64 -8.55
C SER A 16 9.13 21.97 -7.65
N ALA A 17 7.96 21.67 -8.19
CA ALA A 17 7.04 20.74 -7.56
C ALA A 17 7.81 19.43 -7.45
N GLN A 18 8.34 19.14 -6.26
CA GLN A 18 8.81 17.82 -5.92
C GLN A 18 7.56 16.95 -6.06
N SER A 19 7.45 16.21 -7.16
CA SER A 19 6.50 15.11 -7.28
C SER A 19 6.95 14.05 -6.28
N GLY A 20 6.66 14.29 -5.00
CA GLY A 20 6.90 13.34 -3.94
C GLY A 20 5.91 12.21 -4.17
N THR A 21 6.37 11.14 -4.81
CA THR A 21 5.86 9.83 -4.42
C THR A 21 6.10 9.79 -2.91
N GLY A 22 5.04 9.78 -2.11
CA GLY A 22 5.16 9.65 -0.65
C GLY A 22 6.01 8.42 -0.29
N ASP A 23 6.24 8.15 0.99
CA ASP A 23 6.93 6.92 1.42
C ASP A 23 6.10 5.66 1.05
N VAL A 24 6.16 5.25 -0.23
CA VAL A 24 5.41 4.14 -0.82
C VAL A 24 5.88 2.84 -0.19
N LYS A 25 7.19 2.68 -0.03
CA LYS A 25 7.77 1.53 0.68
C LYS A 25 7.19 1.39 2.08
N GLY A 26 7.19 2.46 2.86
CA GLY A 26 6.63 2.48 4.21
C GLY A 26 5.13 2.20 4.22
N LEU A 27 4.38 2.76 3.26
CA LEU A 27 2.95 2.50 3.10
C LEU A 27 2.68 1.01 2.82
N LEU A 28 3.33 0.44 1.81
CA LEU A 28 3.15 -0.96 1.42
C LEU A 28 3.57 -1.92 2.53
N ARG A 29 4.69 -1.62 3.22
CA ARG A 29 5.14 -2.43 4.35
C ARG A 29 4.10 -2.44 5.48
N ARG A 30 3.54 -1.29 5.85
CA ARG A 30 2.51 -1.22 6.90
C ARG A 30 1.26 -1.98 6.52
N GLN A 31 0.72 -1.72 5.33
CA GLN A 31 -0.49 -2.39 4.84
C GLN A 31 -0.30 -3.92 4.75
N THR A 32 0.87 -4.37 4.31
CA THR A 32 1.20 -5.80 4.28
C THR A 32 1.20 -6.37 5.70
N GLN A 33 1.81 -5.69 6.68
CA GLN A 33 1.80 -6.17 8.06
C GLN A 33 0.38 -6.25 8.63
N GLU A 34 -0.47 -5.26 8.35
CA GLU A 34 -1.88 -5.28 8.76
C GLU A 34 -2.64 -6.48 8.16
N MET A 35 -2.41 -6.79 6.87
CA MET A 35 -3.00 -7.97 6.24
C MET A 35 -2.50 -9.28 6.84
N LEU A 36 -1.21 -9.37 7.21
CA LEU A 36 -0.63 -10.56 7.85
C LEU A 36 -1.17 -10.77 9.27
N ASP A 37 -1.29 -9.70 10.06
CA ASP A 37 -1.89 -9.76 11.40
C ASP A 37 -3.36 -10.23 11.31
N ALA A 38 -4.07 -9.81 10.27
CA ALA A 38 -5.46 -10.22 10.02
C ALA A 38 -5.62 -11.72 9.70
N ILE A 39 -4.56 -12.43 9.30
CA ILE A 39 -4.60 -13.89 9.09
C ILE A 39 -4.84 -14.60 10.42
N THR A 40 -4.14 -14.20 11.47
CA THR A 40 -4.20 -14.89 12.77
C THR A 40 -5.46 -14.54 13.54
N SER A 41 -5.91 -13.28 13.44
CA SER A 41 -7.16 -12.80 14.06
C SER A 41 -8.42 -13.18 13.28
N GLY A 42 -8.31 -13.49 11.99
CA GLY A 42 -9.46 -13.69 11.10
C GLY A 42 -10.20 -12.40 10.72
N SER A 43 -9.51 -11.25 10.75
CA SER A 43 -10.10 -9.93 10.43
C SER A 43 -10.30 -9.75 8.93
N ARG A 44 -11.39 -10.31 8.40
CA ARG A 44 -11.78 -10.24 6.98
C ARG A 44 -11.85 -8.82 6.43
N ASP A 45 -12.28 -7.85 7.24
CA ASP A 45 -12.46 -6.45 6.87
C ASP A 45 -11.14 -5.77 6.46
N VAL A 46 -10.02 -6.16 7.07
CA VAL A 46 -8.69 -5.65 6.71
C VAL A 46 -8.32 -6.09 5.29
N TRP A 47 -8.58 -7.36 4.96
CA TRP A 47 -8.37 -7.88 3.60
C TRP A 47 -9.33 -7.24 2.60
N ASP A 48 -10.60 -7.08 2.96
CA ASP A 48 -11.61 -6.45 2.10
C ASP A 48 -11.22 -5.01 1.72
N ARG A 49 -10.58 -4.27 2.64
CA ARG A 49 -10.09 -2.91 2.40
C ARG A 49 -8.98 -2.83 1.35
N TYR A 50 -8.03 -3.77 1.36
CA TYR A 50 -6.81 -3.68 0.55
C TYR A 50 -6.86 -4.46 -0.76
N LEU A 51 -7.74 -5.46 -0.87
CA LEU A 51 -7.88 -6.22 -2.11
C LEU A 51 -8.60 -5.41 -3.19
N ASP A 52 -7.95 -5.30 -4.34
CA ASP A 52 -8.58 -4.80 -5.56
C ASP A 52 -9.89 -5.58 -5.85
N PRO A 53 -10.99 -4.92 -6.25
CA PRO A 53 -12.25 -5.59 -6.54
C PRO A 53 -12.15 -6.72 -7.58
N SER A 54 -11.18 -6.63 -8.49
CA SER A 54 -10.93 -7.59 -9.57
C SER A 54 -9.86 -8.64 -9.25
N VAL A 55 -9.34 -8.67 -8.01
CA VAL A 55 -8.28 -9.62 -7.65
C VAL A 55 -8.70 -11.07 -7.88
N SER A 56 -7.76 -11.82 -8.47
CA SER A 56 -7.81 -13.27 -8.56
C SER A 56 -6.46 -13.84 -8.14
N TYR A 57 -6.46 -15.08 -7.65
CA TYR A 57 -5.24 -15.77 -7.26
C TYR A 57 -5.30 -17.23 -7.71
N VAL A 58 -4.13 -17.83 -7.93
CA VAL A 58 -4.02 -19.25 -8.31
C VAL A 58 -3.48 -20.01 -7.11
N THR A 59 -4.14 -21.10 -6.75
CA THR A 59 -3.68 -22.01 -5.70
C THR A 59 -2.62 -22.98 -6.24
N GLU A 60 -1.91 -23.67 -5.35
CA GLU A 60 -0.80 -24.55 -5.70
C GLU A 60 -1.20 -25.73 -6.61
N ASP A 61 -2.49 -26.09 -6.61
CA ASP A 61 -3.11 -27.08 -7.50
C ASP A 61 -3.55 -26.50 -8.87
N GLY A 62 -3.23 -25.23 -9.15
CA GLY A 62 -3.53 -24.56 -10.41
C GLY A 62 -4.94 -24.01 -10.54
N VAL A 63 -5.73 -24.00 -9.46
CA VAL A 63 -7.12 -23.49 -9.49
C VAL A 63 -7.14 -21.97 -9.36
N LEU A 64 -7.80 -21.30 -10.31
CA LEU A 64 -8.07 -19.86 -10.22
C LEU A 64 -9.19 -19.60 -9.20
N LYS A 65 -8.95 -18.66 -8.30
CA LYS A 65 -9.83 -18.28 -7.20
C LYS A 65 -10.14 -16.79 -7.23
N THR A 66 -11.33 -16.46 -6.75
CA THR A 66 -11.88 -15.10 -6.72
C THR A 66 -11.57 -14.35 -5.43
N ARG A 67 -11.71 -13.02 -5.46
CA ARG A 67 -11.74 -12.17 -4.26
C ARG A 67 -12.69 -12.69 -3.17
N LYS A 68 -13.91 -13.09 -3.55
CA LYS A 68 -14.90 -13.61 -2.60
C LYS A 68 -14.37 -14.85 -1.90
N GLU A 69 -13.79 -15.79 -2.65
CA GLU A 69 -13.19 -17.00 -2.08
C GLU A 69 -11.97 -16.67 -1.20
N MET A 70 -11.15 -15.68 -1.54
CA MET A 70 -10.08 -15.22 -0.65
C MET A 70 -10.64 -14.75 0.69
N LEU A 71 -11.62 -13.85 0.67
CA LEU A 71 -12.22 -13.30 1.89
C LEU A 71 -12.98 -14.34 2.71
N ASP A 72 -13.56 -15.36 2.08
CA ASP A 72 -14.25 -16.46 2.76
C ASP A 72 -13.26 -17.36 3.53
N ASN A 73 -11.96 -17.31 3.20
CA ASN A 73 -10.90 -18.08 3.84
C ASN A 73 -10.14 -17.31 4.93
N ILE A 74 -10.34 -15.99 5.06
CA ILE A 74 -9.82 -15.24 6.22
C ILE A 74 -10.70 -15.53 7.43
N ARG A 75 -10.22 -16.41 8.30
CA ARG A 75 -10.92 -16.91 9.49
C ARG A 75 -9.93 -17.01 10.65
N PRO A 76 -10.40 -16.88 11.90
CA PRO A 76 -9.52 -16.96 13.06
C PRO A 76 -8.87 -18.35 13.15
N LEU A 77 -7.69 -18.40 13.76
CA LEU A 77 -7.06 -19.66 14.10
C LEU A 77 -7.97 -20.51 15.02
N PRO A 78 -7.84 -21.85 14.98
CA PRO A 78 -8.59 -22.73 15.89
C PRO A 78 -8.36 -22.37 17.35
N LYS A 79 -9.36 -22.63 18.20
CA LYS A 79 -9.28 -22.36 19.64
C LYS A 79 -8.04 -23.04 20.24
N GLY A 80 -7.29 -22.29 21.04
CA GLY A 80 -6.07 -22.76 21.69
C GLY A 80 -4.82 -22.69 20.82
N ILE A 81 -4.94 -22.25 19.56
CA ILE A 81 -3.80 -22.00 18.66
C ILE A 81 -3.62 -20.49 18.51
N SER A 82 -2.36 -20.04 18.61
CA SER A 82 -1.97 -18.66 18.39
C SER A 82 -0.72 -18.60 17.50
N GLY A 83 -0.57 -17.51 16.76
CA GLY A 83 0.60 -17.26 15.93
C GLY A 83 0.75 -15.76 15.65
N ASP A 84 1.93 -15.39 15.18
CA ASP A 84 2.30 -14.03 14.82
C ASP A 84 3.19 -14.11 13.57
N ILE A 85 2.92 -13.27 12.58
CA ILE A 85 3.69 -13.23 11.32
C ILE A 85 4.33 -11.85 11.23
N ARG A 86 5.66 -11.78 11.16
CA ARG A 86 6.39 -10.50 11.12
C ARG A 86 7.17 -10.31 9.85
N ILE A 87 7.04 -9.12 9.27
CA ILE A 87 7.90 -8.67 8.19
C ILE A 87 9.26 -8.28 8.76
N VAL A 88 10.25 -9.15 8.55
CA VAL A 88 11.65 -8.93 8.95
C VAL A 88 12.46 -8.15 7.92
N ASP A 89 12.14 -8.32 6.64
CA ASP A 89 12.74 -7.59 5.52
C ASP A 89 11.63 -7.23 4.51
N PHE A 90 11.66 -6.00 4.00
CA PHE A 90 10.69 -5.51 3.03
C PHE A 90 11.42 -4.76 1.93
N ARG A 91 11.28 -5.27 0.71
CA ARG A 91 11.92 -4.72 -0.49
C ARG A 91 10.85 -4.47 -1.53
N GLU A 92 10.83 -3.26 -2.07
CA GLU A 92 10.13 -2.97 -3.31
C GLU A 92 11.13 -3.15 -4.45
N THR A 93 10.73 -3.81 -5.53
CA THR A 93 11.45 -3.72 -6.79
C THR A 93 10.98 -2.45 -7.48
N ALA A 94 11.90 -1.63 -7.99
CA ALA A 94 11.53 -0.54 -8.88
C ALA A 94 10.73 -1.14 -10.05
N GLN A 95 9.53 -0.61 -10.31
CA GLN A 95 8.78 -0.90 -11.54
C GLN A 95 9.41 -0.17 -12.71
#